data_AF-A0A0H5C4A2-F1
#
_entry.id   AF-A0A0H5C4A2-F1
#
_cell.length_a   1.000
_cell.length_b   1.000
_cell.length_c   1.000
_cell.angle_alpha   90.00
_cell.angle_beta   90.00
_cell.angle_gamma   90.00
#
_symmetry.space_group_name_H-M   'P 1'
#
loop_
_entity.id
_entity.type
_entity.pdbx_description
1 polymer ?
#
loop_
_entity_poly.entity_id
_entity_poly.type
_entity_poly.pdbx_seq_one_letter_code
_entity_poly.pdbx_strand_id
1 'polypeptide(L)'
;MELIYILLAVFILFKLIQRVKAQFSPPKMVSKEIINTVQQAIKSHEVFVASKSYCPYCQASLKTFDQLGVKPYVLQLNQMDEGSEIQSYLRELTGQSTVPNIFIGGKHIGGNSDLQELKLSGELKKLLKL
;
A
#
# COMPACT_ATOMS: atom_id res chain seq x y z
N MET A 1 -14.07 8.47 51.86
CA MET A 1 -13.13 7.41 51.42
C MET A 1 -13.81 6.41 50.51
N GLU A 2 -14.95 5.82 50.91
CA GLU A 2 -15.70 4.83 50.11
C GLU A 2 -16.05 5.28 48.68
N LEU A 3 -16.57 6.50 48.52
CA LEU A 3 -16.96 7.02 47.20
C LEU A 3 -15.78 7.13 46.21
N ILE A 4 -14.57 7.41 46.71
CA ILE A 4 -13.37 7.55 45.88
C ILE A 4 -12.92 6.18 45.37
N TYR A 5 -12.99 5.15 46.20
CA TYR A 5 -12.64 3.77 45.79
C TYR A 5 -13.62 3.22 44.74
N ILE A 6 -14.91 3.54 44.87
CA ILE A 6 -15.92 3.16 43.88
C ILE A 6 -15.64 3.83 42.53
N LEU A 7 -15.35 5.14 42.52
CA LEU A 7 -15.04 5.87 41.28
C LEU A 7 -13.76 5.35 40.62
N LEU A 8 -12.71 5.03 41.40
CA LEU A 8 -11.48 4.44 40.88
C LEU A 8 -11.72 3.03 40.31
N ALA A 9 -12.50 2.19 40.98
CA ALA A 9 -12.84 0.86 40.49
C ALA A 9 -13.64 0.91 39.19
N VAL A 10 -14.61 1.83 39.07
CA VAL A 10 -15.39 2.06 37.85
C VAL A 10 -14.49 2.55 36.71
N PHE A 11 -13.55 3.46 36.99
CA PHE A 11 -12.61 3.96 35.99
C PHE A 11 -11.63 2.88 35.51
N ILE A 12 -11.11 2.05 36.41
CA ILE A 12 -10.24 0.91 36.07
C ILE A 12 -11.02 -0.11 35.24
N LEU A 13 -12.24 -0.47 35.64
CA LEU A 13 -13.11 -1.38 34.89
C LEU A 13 -13.43 -0.82 33.51
N PHE A 14 -13.76 0.46 33.40
CA PHE A 14 -13.99 1.14 32.13
C PHE A 14 -12.76 1.10 31.22
N LYS A 15 -11.55 1.36 31.77
CA LYS A 15 -10.29 1.22 31.03
C LYS A 15 -10.02 -0.22 30.61
N LEU A 16 -10.33 -1.20 31.46
CA LEU A 16 -10.20 -2.63 31.12
C LEU A 16 -11.13 -2.99 29.95
N ILE A 17 -12.39 -2.56 30.00
CA ILE A 17 -13.39 -2.77 28.95
C ILE A 17 -12.95 -2.10 27.64
N GLN A 18 -12.41 -0.87 27.69
CA GLN A 18 -11.91 -0.20 26.49
C GLN A 18 -10.71 -0.91 25.88
N ARG A 19 -9.76 -1.41 26.70
CA ARG A 19 -8.62 -2.19 26.22
C ARG A 19 -9.05 -3.51 25.56
N VAL A 20 -10.00 -4.22 26.16
CA VAL A 20 -10.56 -5.45 25.59
C VAL A 20 -11.27 -5.16 24.27
N LYS A 21 -12.09 -4.10 24.19
CA LYS A 21 -12.75 -3.70 22.93
C LYS A 21 -11.75 -3.38 21.83
N ALA A 22 -10.65 -2.68 22.12
CA ALA A 22 -9.62 -2.37 21.13
C ALA A 22 -8.91 -3.63 20.59
N GLN A 23 -8.74 -4.65 21.43
CA GLN A 23 -8.15 -5.94 21.04
C GLN A 23 -9.05 -6.76 20.11
N PHE A 24 -10.38 -6.59 20.22
CA PHE A 24 -11.38 -7.30 19.42
C PHE A 24 -12.05 -6.43 18.35
N SER A 25 -11.49 -5.25 18.04
CA SER A 25 -11.96 -4.45 16.92
C SER A 25 -11.76 -5.23 15.63
N PRO A 26 -12.80 -5.42 14.80
CA PRO A 26 -12.64 -6.07 13.51
C PRO A 26 -11.64 -5.29 12.66
N PRO A 27 -10.90 -5.97 11.75
CA PRO A 27 -10.04 -5.27 10.82
C PRO A 27 -10.85 -4.20 10.08
N LYS A 28 -10.31 -2.98 10.02
CA LYS A 28 -10.93 -1.87 9.31
C LYS A 28 -11.05 -2.28 7.83
N MET A 29 -12.24 -2.66 7.39
CA MET A 29 -12.48 -3.03 6.00
C MET A 29 -12.14 -1.83 5.11
N VAL A 30 -11.34 -2.06 4.07
CA VAL A 30 -11.04 -1.03 3.07
C VAL A 30 -12.34 -0.62 2.38
N SER A 31 -12.58 0.69 2.23
CA SER A 31 -13.81 1.18 1.61
C SER A 31 -13.90 0.75 0.15
N LYS A 32 -15.12 0.47 -0.33
CA LYS A 32 -15.36 0.11 -1.74
C LYS A 32 -14.86 1.17 -2.72
N GLU A 33 -14.88 2.43 -2.31
CA GLU A 33 -14.37 3.55 -3.09
C GLU A 33 -12.85 3.49 -3.30
N ILE A 34 -12.08 3.20 -2.25
CA ILE A 34 -10.62 3.03 -2.35
C ILE A 34 -10.29 1.86 -3.28
N ILE A 35 -10.97 0.71 -3.10
CA ILE A 35 -10.79 -0.48 -3.94
C ILE A 35 -11.01 -0.13 -5.41
N ASN A 36 -12.15 0.49 -5.72
CA ASN A 36 -12.49 0.86 -7.09
C ASN A 36 -11.48 1.85 -7.68
N THR A 37 -11.05 2.84 -6.90
CA THR A 37 -10.09 3.86 -7.34
C THR A 37 -8.74 3.26 -7.67
N VAL A 38 -8.22 2.39 -6.79
CA VAL A 38 -6.93 1.71 -7.01
C VAL A 38 -7.02 0.76 -8.21
N GLN A 39 -8.09 -0.03 -8.32
CA GLN A 39 -8.29 -0.93 -9.47
C GLN A 39 -8.41 -0.15 -10.77
N GLN A 40 -9.12 0.98 -10.77
CA GLN A 40 -9.24 1.83 -11.94
C GLN A 40 -7.87 2.39 -12.32
N ALA A 41 -7.09 2.90 -11.36
CA ALA A 41 -5.75 3.42 -11.62
C ALA A 41 -4.80 2.35 -12.19
N ILE A 42 -4.86 1.11 -11.69
CA ILE A 42 -4.08 -0.03 -12.22
C ILE A 42 -4.49 -0.37 -13.66
N LYS A 43 -5.79 -0.31 -13.98
CA LYS A 43 -6.31 -0.64 -15.32
C LYS A 43 -6.09 0.47 -16.35
N SER A 44 -6.18 1.74 -15.93
CA SER A 44 -6.17 2.88 -16.85
C SER A 44 -4.77 3.38 -17.20
N HIS A 45 -3.74 2.90 -16.52
CA HIS A 45 -2.35 3.31 -16.76
C HIS A 45 -1.51 2.11 -17.16
N GLU A 46 -0.69 2.29 -18.18
CA GLU A 46 0.23 1.24 -18.65
C GLU A 46 1.19 0.80 -17.54
N VAL A 47 1.71 1.75 -16.77
CA VAL A 47 2.53 1.48 -15.59
C VAL A 47 1.94 2.17 -14.38
N PHE A 48 1.68 1.40 -13.34
CA PHE A 48 1.23 1.88 -12.03
C PHE A 48 2.27 1.50 -10.97
N VAL A 49 2.61 2.44 -10.08
CA VAL A 49 3.55 2.21 -8.98
C VAL A 49 2.98 2.77 -7.68
N ALA A 50 2.69 1.90 -6.73
CA ALA A 50 2.51 2.34 -5.34
C ALA A 50 3.88 2.52 -4.69
N SER A 51 4.10 3.69 -4.10
CA SER A 51 5.42 4.19 -3.73
C SER A 51 5.42 4.86 -2.36
N LYS A 52 6.61 5.12 -1.83
CA LYS A 52 6.82 6.09 -0.74
C LYS A 52 8.00 6.99 -1.09
N SER A 53 7.87 8.28 -0.85
CA SER A 53 8.82 9.31 -1.34
C SER A 53 10.24 9.12 -0.82
N TYR A 54 10.37 8.58 0.40
CA TYR A 54 11.65 8.31 1.06
C TYR A 54 12.26 6.95 0.70
N CYS A 55 11.56 6.09 -0.05
CA CYS A 55 12.00 4.72 -0.29
C CYS A 55 13.05 4.66 -1.42
N PRO A 56 14.29 4.19 -1.16
CA PRO A 56 15.33 4.14 -2.18
C PRO A 56 15.00 3.15 -3.32
N TYR A 57 14.33 2.04 -3.01
CA TYR A 57 13.90 1.06 -4.03
C TYR A 57 12.84 1.64 -4.95
N CYS A 58 11.94 2.48 -4.43
CA CYS A 58 10.98 3.20 -5.25
C CYS A 58 11.67 4.16 -6.22
N GLN A 59 12.64 4.94 -5.72
CA GLN A 59 13.41 5.88 -6.54
C GLN A 59 14.18 5.14 -7.66
N ALA A 60 14.77 3.99 -7.35
CA ALA A 60 15.46 3.14 -8.33
C ALA A 60 14.51 2.59 -9.41
N SER A 61 13.30 2.17 -9.03
CA SER A 61 12.28 1.73 -9.98
C SER A 61 11.82 2.86 -10.89
N LEU A 62 11.52 4.04 -10.33
CA LEU A 62 11.12 5.22 -11.11
C LEU A 62 12.22 5.67 -12.07
N LYS A 63 13.49 5.65 -11.63
CA LYS A 63 14.65 5.92 -12.50
C LYS A 63 14.76 4.91 -13.65
N THR A 64 14.40 3.65 -13.41
CA THR A 64 14.42 2.63 -14.46
C THR A 64 13.39 2.93 -15.56
N PHE A 65 12.18 3.35 -15.19
CA PHE A 65 11.17 3.77 -16.16
C PHE A 65 11.56 5.06 -16.89
N ASP A 66 12.12 6.04 -16.17
CA ASP A 66 12.64 7.28 -16.75
C ASP A 66 13.71 7.04 -17.81
N GLN A 67 14.66 6.14 -17.55
CA GLN A 67 15.68 5.71 -18.52
C GLN A 67 15.11 5.06 -19.79
N LEU A 68 13.89 4.52 -19.71
CA LEU A 68 13.17 3.92 -20.84
C LEU A 68 12.20 4.89 -21.51
N GLY A 69 12.12 6.15 -21.05
CA GLY A 69 11.16 7.14 -21.54
C GLY A 69 9.71 6.84 -21.16
N VAL A 70 9.48 5.99 -20.16
CA VAL A 70 8.16 5.59 -19.69
C VAL A 70 7.80 6.39 -18.44
N LYS A 71 6.62 7.01 -18.43
CA LYS A 71 6.12 7.79 -17.29
C LYS A 71 5.06 6.99 -16.50
N PRO A 72 5.38 6.46 -15.32
CA PRO A 72 4.41 5.74 -14.49
C PRO A 72 3.36 6.65 -13.86
N TYR A 73 2.19 6.10 -13.57
CA TYR A 73 1.27 6.66 -12.58
C TYR A 73 1.72 6.24 -11.18
N VAL A 74 1.97 7.22 -10.30
CA VAL A 74 2.58 6.97 -8.99
C VAL A 74 1.66 7.42 -7.87
N LEU A 75 1.36 6.51 -6.95
CA LEU A 75 0.74 6.87 -5.67
C LEU A 75 1.81 6.97 -4.59
N GLN A 76 1.98 8.15 -3.99
CA GLN A 76 2.89 8.37 -2.86
C GLN A 76 2.14 8.09 -1.55
N LEU A 77 2.13 6.82 -1.14
CA LEU A 77 1.27 6.35 -0.03
C LEU A 77 1.57 7.07 1.29
N ASN A 78 2.80 7.53 1.53
CA ASN A 78 3.14 8.28 2.74
C ASN A 78 2.69 9.75 2.73
N GLN A 79 2.04 10.20 1.66
CA GLN A 79 1.57 11.57 1.47
C GLN A 79 0.04 11.62 1.24
N MET A 80 -0.63 10.48 1.37
CA MET A 80 -2.08 10.33 1.19
C MET A 80 -2.70 9.93 2.52
N ASP A 81 -3.85 10.52 2.85
CA ASP A 81 -4.59 10.20 4.07
C ASP A 81 -5.01 8.72 4.09
N GLU A 82 -5.41 8.18 2.95
CA GLU A 82 -5.83 6.79 2.76
C GLU A 82 -4.66 5.85 2.41
N GLY A 83 -3.41 6.31 2.51
CA GLY A 83 -2.24 5.55 2.04
C GLY A 83 -2.06 4.19 2.74
N SER A 84 -2.45 4.09 4.02
CA SER A 84 -2.40 2.84 4.79
C SER A 84 -3.45 1.84 4.32
N GLU A 85 -4.68 2.31 4.06
CA GLU A 85 -5.78 1.54 3.51
C GLU A 85 -5.45 1.04 2.10
N ILE A 86 -4.89 1.90 1.24
CA ILE A 86 -4.41 1.52 -0.09
C ILE A 86 -3.32 0.46 0.01
N GLN A 87 -2.34 0.62 0.91
CA GLN A 87 -1.28 -0.38 1.11
C GLN A 87 -1.85 -1.73 1.57
N SER A 88 -2.85 -1.69 2.45
CA SER A 88 -3.54 -2.90 2.95
C SER A 88 -4.29 -3.60 1.82
N TYR A 89 -5.02 -2.85 0.99
CA TYR A 89 -5.69 -3.39 -0.19
C TYR A 89 -4.71 -3.98 -1.21
N LEU A 90 -3.60 -3.29 -1.51
CA LEU A 90 -2.58 -3.81 -2.42
C LEU A 90 -1.97 -5.10 -1.89
N ARG A 91 -1.76 -5.22 -0.58
CA ARG A 91 -1.33 -6.48 0.05
C ARG A 91 -2.36 -7.58 -0.12
N GLU A 92 -3.64 -7.31 0.06
CA GLU A 92 -4.71 -8.30 -0.19
C GLU A 92 -4.75 -8.73 -1.66
N LEU A 93 -4.61 -7.78 -2.59
CA LEU A 93 -4.66 -8.02 -4.03
C LEU A 93 -3.44 -8.80 -4.55
N THR A 94 -2.25 -8.54 -4.00
CA THR A 94 -0.98 -9.01 -4.59
C THR A 94 -0.19 -9.97 -3.69
N GLY A 95 -0.53 -10.05 -2.41
CA GLY A 95 0.28 -10.68 -1.37
C GLY A 95 1.48 -9.82 -0.90
N GLN A 96 1.82 -8.74 -1.58
CA GLN A 96 3.01 -7.93 -1.29
C GLN A 96 2.71 -6.79 -0.31
N SER A 97 3.42 -6.77 0.82
CA SER A 97 3.29 -5.72 1.85
C SER A 97 4.22 -4.53 1.67
N THR A 98 5.21 -4.62 0.77
CA THR A 98 6.28 -3.64 0.59
C THR A 98 6.04 -2.73 -0.62
N VAL A 99 6.62 -1.52 -0.57
CA VAL A 99 6.78 -0.66 -1.74
C VAL A 99 8.21 -0.81 -2.31
N PRO A 100 8.42 -0.61 -3.63
CA PRO A 100 7.39 -0.32 -4.63
C PRO A 100 6.53 -1.56 -4.91
N ASN A 101 5.23 -1.36 -5.15
CA ASN A 101 4.33 -2.40 -5.65
C ASN A 101 3.90 -2.00 -7.07
N ILE A 102 4.35 -2.76 -8.06
CA ILE A 102 4.42 -2.34 -9.46
C ILE A 102 3.48 -3.19 -10.32
N PHE A 103 2.76 -2.52 -11.20
CA PHE A 103 1.92 -3.15 -12.22
C PHE A 103 2.30 -2.62 -13.61
N ILE A 104 2.30 -3.51 -14.60
CA ILE A 104 2.49 -3.19 -16.01
C ILE A 104 1.36 -3.85 -16.82
N GLY A 105 0.64 -3.05 -17.61
CA GLY A 105 -0.53 -3.52 -18.37
C GLY A 105 -1.61 -4.15 -17.48
N GLY A 106 -1.78 -3.63 -16.26
CA GLY A 106 -2.70 -4.17 -15.25
C GLY A 106 -2.25 -5.46 -14.56
N LYS A 107 -1.10 -6.04 -14.93
CA LYS A 107 -0.53 -7.24 -14.29
C LYS A 107 0.46 -6.83 -13.20
N HIS A 108 0.33 -7.42 -12.01
CA HIS A 108 1.30 -7.26 -10.93
C HIS A 108 2.64 -7.90 -11.33
N ILE A 109 3.74 -7.16 -11.19
CA ILE A 109 5.09 -7.64 -11.50
C ILE A 109 5.99 -7.78 -10.27
N GLY A 110 5.58 -7.26 -9.10
CA GLY A 110 6.37 -7.31 -7.88
C GLY A 110 6.96 -5.95 -7.48
N GLY A 111 8.16 -5.97 -6.92
CA GLY A 111 8.89 -4.80 -6.47
C GLY A 111 10.08 -4.43 -7.35
N ASN A 112 11.05 -3.72 -6.76
CA ASN A 112 12.22 -3.26 -7.51
C ASN A 112 13.09 -4.42 -7.99
N SER A 113 13.27 -5.47 -7.19
CA SER A 113 14.08 -6.64 -7.56
C SER A 113 13.51 -7.33 -8.81
N ASP A 114 12.21 -7.58 -8.82
CA ASP A 114 11.51 -8.19 -9.96
C ASP A 114 11.60 -7.29 -11.21
N LEU A 115 11.45 -5.97 -11.04
CA LEU A 115 11.64 -5.02 -12.13
C LEU A 115 13.06 -5.07 -12.71
N GLN A 116 14.10 -5.14 -11.87
CA GLN A 116 15.47 -5.24 -12.34
C GLN A 116 15.75 -6.58 -13.02
N GLU A 117 15.16 -7.68 -12.55
CA GLU A 117 15.26 -8.99 -13.21
C GLU A 117 14.66 -8.95 -14.62
N LEU A 118 13.45 -8.40 -14.76
CA LEU A 118 12.81 -8.20 -16.07
C LEU A 118 13.64 -7.29 -17.00
N LYS A 119 14.31 -6.28 -16.43
CA LYS A 119 15.21 -5.40 -17.18
C LYS A 119 16.41 -6.18 -17.72
N LEU A 120 17.03 -7.00 -16.87
CA LEU A 120 18.21 -7.80 -17.21
C LEU A 120 17.89 -8.90 -18.24
N SER A 121 16.73 -9.55 -18.12
CA SER A 121 16.27 -10.56 -19.09
C SER A 121 15.83 -9.96 -20.43
N GLY A 122 15.65 -8.64 -20.50
CA GLY A 122 15.11 -7.94 -21.66
C GLY A 122 13.58 -8.07 -21.81
N GLU A 123 12.91 -8.79 -20.91
CA GLU A 123 11.45 -8.94 -20.95
C GLU A 123 10.71 -7.65 -20.59
N LEU A 124 11.32 -6.76 -19.80
CA LEU A 124 10.72 -5.49 -19.42
C LEU A 124 10.32 -4.66 -20.64
N LYS A 125 11.18 -4.58 -21.67
CA LYS A 125 10.86 -3.86 -22.90
C LYS A 125 9.68 -4.49 -23.64
N LYS A 126 9.60 -5.82 -23.69
CA LYS A 126 8.46 -6.53 -24.29
C LYS A 126 7.15 -6.21 -23.58
N LEU A 127 7.17 -6.18 -22.23
CA LEU A 127 5.99 -5.83 -21.42
C LEU A 127 5.55 -4.38 -21.65
N LEU A 128 6.50 -3.48 -21.82
CA LEU A 128 6.28 -2.05 -22.10
C LEU A 128 6.06 -1.74 -23.60
N LYS A 129 6.08 -2.76 -24.47
CA LYS A 129 5.92 -2.62 -25.92
C LYS A 129 6.94 -1.64 -26.55
N LEU A 130 8.17 -1.67 -26.06
CA LEU A 130 9.34 -0.89 -26.54
C LEU A 130 10.29 -1.72 -27.40
#